data_AF-A0ABD0N7V3-F1
#
_entry.id   AF-A0ABD0N7V3-F1
#
_cell.length_a   1.000
_cell.length_b   1.000
_cell.length_c   1.000
_cell.angle_alpha   90.00
_cell.angle_beta   90.00
_cell.angle_gamma   90.00
#
_symmetry.space_group_name_H-M   'P 1'
#
loop_
_entity.id
_entity.type
_entity.pdbx_description
1 polymer ?
#
loop_
_entity_poly.entity_id
_entity_poly.type
_entity_poly.pdbx_seq_one_letter_code
_entity_poly.pdbx_strand_id
1 'polypeptide(L)' 'LLITVYDYDKLGSNDPIGKTFIGYGATGVGLRHWSDMLANPRRPVAQWHTLQPEEEIEAALKAPHR' A
#
# COMPACT_ATOMS: atom_id res chain seq x y z
N LEU A 1 -6.15 0.14 2.93
CA LEU A 1 -5.24 1.22 3.36
C LEU A 1 -4.22 1.44 2.25
N LEU A 2 -4.20 2.64 1.66
CA LEU A 2 -3.21 3.05 0.67
C LEU A 2 -2.08 3.82 1.38
N ILE A 3 -0.84 3.50 1.05
CA ILE A 3 0.36 4.12 1.59
C ILE A 3 1.16 4.65 0.41
N THR A 4 1.41 5.96 0.39
CA THR A 4 2.21 6.62 -0.64
C THR A 4 3.40 7.27 0.02
N VAL A 5 4.58 7.10 -0.58
CA VAL A 5 5.79 7.80 -0.19
C VAL A 5 6.02 8.93 -1.20
N TYR A 6 6.20 10.14 -0.69
CA TYR A 6 6.48 11.32 -1.50
C TYR A 6 7.90 11.81 -1.22
N ASP A 7 8.54 12.35 -2.25
CA ASP A 7 9.67 13.24 -2.08
C ASP A 7 9.15 14.64 -1.75
N TYR A 8 9.73 15.28 -0.75
CA TYR A 8 9.26 16.58 -0.27
C TYR A 8 10.09 17.71 -0.88
N ASP A 9 9.42 18.59 -1.62
CA ASP A 9 10.01 19.77 -2.20
C ASP A 9 9.55 21.05 -1.50
N LYS A 10 10.51 21.92 -1.17
CA LYS A 10 10.23 23.20 -0.51
C LYS A 10 9.52 24.19 -1.44
N LEU A 11 9.77 24.09 -2.75
CA LEU A 11 9.18 24.91 -3.80
C LEU A 11 8.76 23.96 -4.94
N GLY A 12 7.46 23.84 -5.20
CA GLY A 12 6.92 22.92 -6.20
C GLY A 12 5.86 21.98 -5.62
N SER A 13 5.43 21.01 -6.43
CA SER A 13 4.62 19.89 -5.97
C SER A 13 5.52 18.77 -5.43
N ASN A 14 5.04 18.05 -4.43
CA ASN A 14 5.73 16.84 -3.96
C ASN A 14 5.45 15.69 -4.93
N ASP A 15 6.50 15.09 -5.48
CA ASP A 15 6.38 13.99 -6.41
C ASP A 15 6.32 12.64 -5.68
N PRO A 16 5.43 11.71 -6.10
CA PRO A 16 5.36 10.38 -5.49
C PRO A 16 6.58 9.55 -5.89
N ILE A 17 7.29 9.02 -4.89
CA ILE A 17 8.32 8.00 -5.11
C ILE A 17 7.66 6.66 -5.48
N GLY A 18 6.53 6.34 -4.84
CA GLY A 18 5.76 5.14 -5.14
C GLY A 18 4.68 4.84 -4.09
N LYS A 19 3.88 3.81 -4.38
CA LYS A 19 2.70 3.43 -3.59
C LYS A 19 2.71 1.94 -3.23
N THR A 20 1.97 1.60 -2.18
CA THR A 20 1.55 0.23 -1.88
C THR A 20 0.23 0.25 -1.13
N PHE A 21 -0.50 -0.86 -1.11
CA PHE A 21 -1.74 -0.95 -0.36
C PHE A 21 -1.91 -2.31 0.32
N ILE A 22 -2.59 -2.29 1.45
CA ILE A 22 -2.98 -3.48 2.22
C ILE A 22 -4.50 -3.47 2.44
N GLY A 23 -5.09 -4.64 2.61
CA GLY A 23 -6.53 -4.79 2.85
C GLY A 23 -7.28 -5.46 1.70
N TYR A 24 -8.55 -5.09 1.58
CA TYR A 24 -9.42 -5.62 0.52
C TYR A 24 -8.84 -5.35 -0.87
N GLY A 25 -8.85 -6.36 -1.72
CA GLY A 25 -8.29 -6.29 -3.08
C GLY A 25 -6.77 -6.37 -3.16
N ALA A 26 -6.06 -6.31 -2.03
CA ALA A 26 -4.61 -6.49 -2.01
C ALA A 26 -4.24 -7.93 -2.35
N THR A 27 -3.05 -8.11 -2.92
CA THR A 27 -2.47 -9.42 -3.21
C THR A 27 -1.10 -9.56 -2.55
N GLY A 28 -0.55 -10.77 -2.57
CA GLY A 28 0.81 -11.04 -2.08
C GLY A 28 1.07 -10.55 -0.65
N VAL A 29 2.11 -9.74 -0.49
CA VAL A 29 2.58 -9.20 0.80
C VAL A 29 1.51 -8.30 1.45
N GLY A 30 0.78 -7.51 0.66
CA GLY A 30 -0.26 -6.61 1.18
C GLY A 30 -1.45 -7.33 1.79
N LEU A 31 -1.87 -8.45 1.17
CA LEU A 31 -2.91 -9.32 1.72
C LEU A 31 -2.41 -10.04 2.97
N ARG A 32 -1.20 -10.60 2.92
CA ARG A 32 -0.61 -11.33 4.07
C ARG A 32 -0.51 -10.44 5.30
N HIS A 33 0.03 -9.22 5.16
CA HIS A 33 0.14 -8.27 6.27
C HIS A 33 -1.23 -7.97 6.90
N TRP A 34 -2.24 -7.76 6.04
CA TRP A 34 -3.60 -7.50 6.50
C TRP A 34 -4.23 -8.69 7.23
N SER A 35 -4.05 -9.91 6.69
CA SER A 35 -4.50 -11.14 7.33
C SER A 35 -3.85 -11.36 8.69
N ASP A 36 -2.53 -11.12 8.81
CA ASP A 36 -1.79 -11.24 10.06
C ASP A 36 -2.28 -10.23 11.11
N MET A 37 -2.57 -9.00 10.69
CA MET A 37 -3.15 -7.97 11.56
C MET A 37 -4.54 -8.39 12.09
N LEU A 38 -5.41 -8.92 11.22
CA LEU A 38 -6.75 -9.37 11.61
C LEU A 38 -6.71 -10.61 12.52
N ALA A 39 -5.76 -11.52 12.28
CA ALA A 39 -5.58 -12.73 13.07
C ALA A 39 -5.00 -12.45 14.48
N ASN A 40 -4.35 -11.31 14.69
CA ASN A 40 -3.66 -10.96 15.93
C ASN A 40 -4.19 -9.65 16.54
N PRO A 41 -5.44 -9.63 17.06
CA PRO A 41 -6.04 -8.43 17.62
C PRO A 41 -5.19 -7.85 18.75
N ARG A 42 -4.99 -6.53 18.73
CA ARG A 42 -4.21 -5.75 19.71
C ARG A 42 -2.72 -6.06 19.76
N ARG A 43 -2.20 -6.89 18.86
CA ARG A 43 -0.76 -7.12 18.70
C ARG A 43 -0.28 -6.36 17.46
N PRO A 44 0.75 -5.51 17.57
CA PRO A 44 1.31 -4.85 16.41
C PRO A 44 1.98 -5.88 15.48
N VAL A 45 1.78 -5.71 14.17
CA VAL A 45 2.47 -6.45 13.12
C VAL A 45 3.26 -5.45 12.30
N ALA A 46 4.53 -5.75 12.02
CA ALA A 46 5.41 -4.94 11.20
C ALA A 46 5.91 -5.77 10.02
N GLN A 47 5.87 -5.18 8.82
CA GLN A 47 6.27 -5.86 7.60
C GLN A 47 6.78 -4.85 6.57
N TRP A 48 7.86 -5.21 5.86
CA TRP A 48 8.37 -4.45 4.73
C TRP A 48 7.50 -4.65 3.48
N HIS A 49 7.32 -3.59 2.71
CA HIS A 49 6.60 -3.59 1.43
C HIS A 49 7.44 -2.90 0.37
N THR A 50 7.55 -3.49 -0.82
CA THR A 50 8.16 -2.84 -1.97
C THR A 50 7.18 -1.84 -2.57
N LEU A 51 7.58 -0.58 -2.72
CA LEU A 51 6.77 0.41 -3.43
C LEU A 51 6.66 0.04 -4.91
N GLN A 52 5.49 0.27 -5.49
CA GLN A 52 5.22 0.10 -6.91
C GLN A 52 4.92 1.48 -7.55
N PRO A 53 5.04 1.60 -8.88
CA PRO A 53 4.61 2.79 -9.61
C PRO A 53 3.14 3.15 -9.30
N GLU A 54 2.83 4.44 -9.33
CA GLU A 54 1.48 4.93 -9.03
C GLU A 54 0.44 4.32 -9.98
N GLU A 55 0.75 4.25 -11.27
CA GLU A 55 -0.16 3.77 -12.30
C GLU A 55 -0.57 2.31 -12.06
N GLU A 56 0.36 1.47 -11.61
CA GLU A 56 0.10 0.06 -11.33
C GLU A 56 -0.83 -0.12 -10.13
N ILE A 57 -0.61 0.66 -9.06
CA ILE A 57 -1.47 0.62 -7.87
C ILE A 57 -2.86 1.18 -8.19
N GLU A 58 -2.95 2.28 -8.93
CA GLU A 58 -4.23 2.86 -9.34
C GLU A 58 -5.02 1.90 -10.25
N ALA A 59 -4.34 1.20 -11.16
CA ALA A 59 -4.97 0.17 -11.98
C ALA A 59 -5.49 -1.00 -11.13
N ALA A 60 -4.71 -1.46 -10.15
CA ALA A 60 -5.10 -2.53 -9.25
C ALA A 60 -6.30 -2.15 -8.36
N LEU A 61 -6.36 -0.90 -7.88
CA LEU A 61 -7.49 -0.39 -7.08
C LEU A 61 -8.78 -0.24 -7.88
N LYS A 62 -8.68 0.00 -9.19
CA LYS A 62 -9.84 0.11 -10.11
C LYS A 62 -10.29 -1.25 -10.65
N ALA A 63 -9.43 -2.27 -10.58
CA ALA A 63 -9.75 -3.59 -11.06
C ALA A 63 -10.92 -4.19 -10.24
N PRO A 64 -11.88 -4.86 -10.89
CA PRO A 64 -12.97 -5.52 -10.17
C PRO A 64 -12.41 -6.60 -9.26
N HIS A 65 -12.69 -6.50 -7.97
CA HIS A 65 -12.41 -7.54 -6.99
C HIS A 65 -13.53 -8.57 -7.06
N ARG A 66 -13.20 -9.79 -7.52
CA ARG A 66 -14.14 -10.90 -7.68
C ARG A 66 -14.36 -11.65 -6.37
#